data_AF-A0A8K0Q690-F1
#
_entry.id   AF-A0A8K0Q690-F1
#
_cell.length_a   1.000
_cell.length_b   1.000
_cell.length_c   1.000
_cell.angle_alpha   90.00
_cell.angle_beta   90.00
_cell.angle_gamma   90.00
#
_symmetry.space_group_name_H-M   'P 1'
#
loop_
_entity.id
_entity.type
_entity.pdbx_description
1 polymer ?
#
loop_
_entity_poly.entity_id
_entity_poly.type
_entity_poly.pdbx_seq_one_letter_code
_entity_poly.pdbx_strand_id
1 'polypeptide(L)'
;MANDDSTSGSSCLPSVAPLELDAARDKQFKCILDKLCDTETFSSSLCPTIFIVYAHDNEHKGRANIHYVRRLIEWFGSSGALLFSDRRPVLASTPRAGRNTAVHDIVENQLCLIPSRNPQISTKVMATVDRVIVCGSEVLRRYCTSEFATTYIGAVEACHEDCTPDFPLRMKNLVDKQSNHAEFHHVLTEIAFLKIRSSLGKQLSIIPISFDTLTDDRMGYLSFLHSTQLVIQPKPPGGEESLRKLFFKLVLRLYSSEHNDQHEYITQYSEWYSSFSRRLEAEAAINRENIEIITNDERTKFENSMDRNRLRSQRYIRKQKDIAGWDIAGM
;
A
#
# COMPACT_ATOMS: atom_id res chain seq x y z
N MET A 1 25.48 39.15 57.82
CA MET A 1 25.24 37.78 58.32
C MET A 1 23.79 37.46 57.96
N ALA A 2 23.50 37.08 56.72
CA ALA A 2 23.75 35.77 56.10
C ALA A 2 22.90 34.67 56.73
N ASN A 3 21.79 34.38 56.05
CA ASN A 3 21.30 33.06 55.61
C ASN A 3 19.82 32.88 55.91
N ASP A 4 19.02 32.77 54.84
CA ASP A 4 18.06 31.67 54.83
C ASP A 4 17.84 31.16 53.40
N ASP A 5 18.14 29.87 53.28
CA ASP A 5 18.03 29.03 52.11
C ASP A 5 16.55 28.80 51.77
N SER A 6 16.19 29.03 50.51
CA SER A 6 15.03 28.37 49.91
C SER A 6 15.29 28.15 48.42
N THR A 7 16.20 27.22 48.15
CA THR A 7 16.33 26.57 46.85
C THR A 7 15.09 25.69 46.63
N SER A 8 14.09 26.25 45.96
CA SER A 8 13.03 25.48 45.33
C SER A 8 13.63 24.67 44.19
N GLY A 9 13.91 23.40 44.48
CA GLY A 9 14.26 22.40 43.47
C GLY A 9 13.08 22.19 42.53
N SER A 10 13.01 23.00 41.46
CA SER A 10 12.25 22.66 40.26
C SER A 10 12.96 21.49 39.58
N SER A 11 12.58 20.27 39.97
CA SER A 11 12.94 19.06 39.25
C SER A 11 12.23 19.11 37.90
N CYS A 12 12.84 19.76 36.92
CA CYS A 12 12.49 19.56 35.52
C CYS A 12 12.74 18.08 35.21
N LEU A 13 11.68 17.29 35.24
CA LEU A 13 11.67 15.96 34.65
C LEU A 13 12.21 16.10 33.22
N PRO A 14 13.16 15.24 32.80
CA PRO A 14 13.69 15.33 31.45
C PRO A 14 12.54 15.12 30.46
N SER A 15 12.29 16.15 29.66
CA SER A 15 11.42 16.09 28.49
C SER A 15 11.83 14.89 27.63
N VAL A 16 10.88 13.99 27.34
CA VAL A 16 11.10 12.84 26.49
C VAL A 16 11.50 13.29 25.08
N ALA A 17 12.60 12.73 24.56
CA ALA A 17 13.10 13.07 23.25
C ALA A 17 12.07 12.71 22.14
N PRO A 18 11.95 13.51 21.06
CA PRO A 18 11.05 13.24 19.93
C PRO A 18 11.14 11.81 19.36
N LEU A 19 12.30 11.16 19.49
CA LEU A 19 12.55 9.79 19.06
C LEU A 19 11.71 8.74 19.82
N GLU A 20 11.45 8.94 21.12
CA GLU A 20 10.67 7.97 21.91
C GLU A 20 9.17 8.06 21.58
N LEU A 21 8.67 9.25 21.26
CA LEU A 21 7.29 9.45 20.79
C LEU A 21 7.05 8.74 19.46
N ASP A 22 7.98 8.86 18.52
CA ASP A 22 7.88 8.17 17.24
C ASP A 22 8.00 6.65 17.38
N ALA A 23 8.82 6.16 18.32
CA ALA A 23 8.88 4.74 18.67
C ALA A 23 7.56 4.23 19.26
N ALA A 24 6.90 5.01 20.13
CA ALA A 24 5.59 4.68 20.68
C ALA A 24 4.51 4.62 19.59
N ARG A 25 4.48 5.60 18.69
CA ARG A 25 3.60 5.60 17.50
C ARG A 25 3.87 4.40 16.59
N ASP A 26 5.13 4.05 16.36
CA ASP A 26 5.49 2.90 15.53
C ASP A 26 5.04 1.58 16.15
N LYS A 27 5.27 1.41 17.45
CA LYS A 27 4.80 0.24 18.22
C LYS A 27 3.28 0.11 18.13
N GLN A 28 2.57 1.22 18.30
CA GLN A 28 1.11 1.22 18.22
C GLN A 28 0.60 0.89 16.83
N PHE A 29 1.21 1.47 15.80
CA PHE A 29 0.85 1.19 14.42
C PHE A 29 1.11 -0.28 14.06
N LYS A 30 2.22 -0.87 14.52
CA LYS A 30 2.47 -2.31 14.36
C LYS A 30 1.39 -3.17 15.02
N CYS A 31 0.96 -2.84 16.24
CA CYS A 31 -0.17 -3.53 16.86
C CYS A 31 -1.46 -3.48 16.02
N ILE A 32 -1.71 -2.37 15.31
CA ILE A 32 -2.83 -2.27 14.36
C ILE A 32 -2.65 -3.27 13.21
N LEU A 33 -1.46 -3.31 12.60
CA LEU A 33 -1.16 -4.22 11.49
C LEU A 33 -1.31 -5.68 11.91
N ASP A 34 -0.77 -6.06 13.08
CA ASP A 34 -0.89 -7.40 13.64
C ASP A 34 -2.36 -7.79 13.81
N LYS A 35 -3.19 -6.87 14.35
CA LYS A 35 -4.62 -7.13 14.50
C LYS A 35 -5.35 -7.26 13.17
N LEU A 36 -5.00 -6.46 12.17
CA LEU A 36 -5.56 -6.57 10.81
C LEU A 36 -5.19 -7.92 10.16
N CYS A 37 -4.00 -8.44 10.46
CA CYS A 37 -3.55 -9.75 10.03
C CYS A 37 -4.33 -10.87 10.73
N ASP A 38 -4.43 -10.80 12.07
CA ASP A 38 -5.14 -11.79 12.91
C ASP A 38 -6.62 -11.94 12.53
N THR A 39 -7.26 -10.86 12.09
CA THR A 39 -8.67 -10.87 11.68
C THR A 39 -8.88 -11.28 10.23
N GLU A 40 -7.80 -11.62 9.51
CA GLU A 40 -7.81 -12.01 8.09
C GLU A 40 -8.51 -10.98 7.19
N THR A 41 -8.50 -9.70 7.58
CA THR A 41 -9.28 -8.64 6.91
C THR A 41 -8.89 -8.48 5.45
N PHE A 42 -7.62 -8.75 5.11
CA PHE A 42 -7.02 -8.52 3.79
C PHE A 42 -6.47 -9.78 3.11
N SER A 43 -6.58 -10.94 3.75
CA SER A 43 -5.99 -12.21 3.28
C SER A 43 -7.02 -13.17 2.68
N SER A 44 -8.33 -12.84 2.73
CA SER A 44 -9.39 -13.63 2.11
C SER A 44 -9.21 -13.79 0.60
N SER A 45 -9.67 -14.91 0.03
CA SER A 45 -9.67 -15.13 -1.42
C SER A 45 -10.56 -14.14 -2.19
N LEU A 46 -11.44 -13.42 -1.49
CA LEU A 46 -12.30 -12.37 -2.05
C LEU A 46 -11.61 -11.00 -2.05
N CYS A 47 -10.47 -10.86 -1.39
CA CYS A 47 -9.72 -9.62 -1.33
C CYS A 47 -8.96 -9.36 -2.63
N PRO A 48 -8.85 -8.09 -3.06
CA PRO A 48 -8.10 -7.73 -4.25
C PRO A 48 -6.61 -8.06 -4.08
N THR A 49 -6.05 -8.66 -5.12
CA THR A 49 -4.60 -8.73 -5.33
C THR A 49 -4.06 -7.38 -5.79
N ILE A 50 -2.90 -6.99 -5.25
CA ILE A 50 -2.35 -5.64 -5.40
C ILE A 50 -0.95 -5.73 -5.98
N PHE A 51 -0.63 -4.93 -7.00
CA PHE A 51 0.75 -4.72 -7.44
C PHE A 51 1.20 -3.29 -7.12
N ILE A 52 2.45 -3.10 -6.73
CA ILE A 52 3.03 -1.77 -6.53
C ILE A 52 4.16 -1.50 -7.54
N VAL A 53 3.99 -0.42 -8.31
CA VAL A 53 4.93 0.08 -9.33
C VAL A 53 5.66 1.29 -8.76
N TYR A 54 6.98 1.25 -8.74
CA TYR A 54 7.82 2.32 -8.19
C TYR A 54 9.21 2.35 -8.83
N ALA A 55 9.85 3.52 -8.84
CA ALA A 55 11.25 3.64 -9.24
C ALA A 55 12.19 3.48 -8.03
N HIS A 56 13.44 3.13 -8.30
CA HIS A 56 14.53 3.19 -7.31
C HIS A 56 15.19 4.56 -7.33
N ASP A 57 15.75 4.99 -6.19
CA ASP A 57 16.60 6.18 -6.13
C ASP A 57 17.75 6.04 -7.13
N ASN A 58 18.14 7.15 -7.76
CA ASN A 58 19.19 7.16 -8.76
C ASN A 58 20.01 8.44 -8.61
N GLU A 59 21.31 8.30 -8.36
CA GLU A 59 22.22 9.41 -8.07
C GLU A 59 22.21 10.50 -9.16
N HIS A 60 21.96 10.14 -10.41
CA HIS A 60 21.95 11.06 -11.54
C HIS A 60 20.54 11.58 -11.89
N LYS A 61 19.48 10.86 -11.50
CA LYS A 61 18.09 11.16 -11.89
C LYS A 61 17.23 11.65 -10.71
N GLY A 62 17.77 11.67 -9.50
CA GLY A 62 17.14 12.28 -8.32
C GLY A 62 16.59 11.26 -7.33
N ARG A 63 15.57 11.69 -6.56
CA ARG A 63 15.00 10.85 -5.50
C ARG A 63 13.68 10.20 -5.92
N ALA A 64 13.63 8.88 -5.86
CA ALA A 64 12.40 8.12 -5.97
C ALA A 64 11.62 8.06 -4.65
N ASN A 65 12.31 8.34 -3.53
CA ASN A 65 11.80 8.15 -2.17
C ASN A 65 11.45 6.69 -1.88
N ILE A 66 12.32 5.78 -2.32
CA ILE A 66 12.10 4.33 -2.23
C ILE A 66 11.88 3.85 -0.79
N HIS A 67 12.45 4.52 0.22
CA HIS A 67 12.26 4.16 1.62
C HIS A 67 10.79 4.24 2.05
N TYR A 68 10.02 5.22 1.56
CA TYR A 68 8.57 5.29 1.83
C TYR A 68 7.82 4.13 1.18
N VAL A 69 8.19 3.77 -0.05
CA VAL A 69 7.55 2.65 -0.76
C VAL A 69 7.85 1.32 -0.08
N ARG A 70 9.10 1.09 0.33
CA ARG A 70 9.50 -0.11 1.09
C ARG A 70 8.73 -0.23 2.39
N ARG A 71 8.55 0.90 3.09
CA ARG A 71 7.79 0.94 4.34
C ARG A 71 6.31 0.62 4.14
N LEU A 72 5.69 1.11 3.06
CA LEU A 72 4.33 0.68 2.67
C LEU A 72 4.27 -0.81 2.34
N ILE A 73 5.25 -1.34 1.59
CA ILE A 73 5.33 -2.77 1.27
C ILE A 73 5.39 -3.61 2.55
N GLU A 74 6.22 -3.22 3.52
CA GLU A 74 6.31 -3.87 4.82
C GLU A 74 4.98 -3.85 5.58
N TRP A 75 4.29 -2.71 5.59
CA TRP A 75 3.02 -2.57 6.30
C TRP A 75 1.88 -3.35 5.65
N PHE A 76 1.77 -3.34 4.33
CA PHE A 76 0.80 -4.19 3.62
C PHE A 76 1.06 -5.68 3.87
N GLY A 77 2.33 -6.10 3.84
CA GLY A 77 2.72 -7.46 4.17
C GLY A 77 2.34 -7.83 5.61
N SER A 78 2.64 -6.93 6.57
CA SER A 78 2.32 -7.14 7.99
C SER A 78 0.82 -7.15 8.26
N SER A 79 0.00 -6.44 7.48
CA SER A 79 -1.46 -6.49 7.60
C SER A 79 -2.09 -7.72 6.92
N GLY A 80 -1.29 -8.59 6.28
CA GLY A 80 -1.79 -9.76 5.55
C GLY A 80 -2.36 -9.46 4.16
N ALA A 81 -2.10 -8.28 3.59
CA ALA A 81 -2.60 -7.93 2.26
C ALA A 81 -1.87 -8.70 1.15
N LEU A 82 -2.60 -9.05 0.08
CA LEU A 82 -2.07 -9.76 -1.09
C LEU A 82 -1.28 -8.82 -2.02
N LEU A 83 -0.12 -8.35 -1.57
CA LEU A 83 0.74 -7.41 -2.31
C LEU A 83 1.87 -8.10 -3.11
N PHE A 84 2.11 -7.62 -4.32
CA PHE A 84 3.17 -8.04 -5.23
C PHE A 84 4.01 -6.84 -5.67
N SER A 85 5.29 -7.08 -5.92
CA SER A 85 6.16 -6.17 -6.66
C SER A 85 7.09 -6.95 -7.59
N ASP A 86 7.75 -6.24 -8.49
CA ASP A 86 8.83 -6.71 -9.37
C ASP A 86 9.86 -7.65 -8.70
N ARG A 87 10.24 -7.39 -7.44
CA ARG A 87 11.28 -8.11 -6.69
C ARG A 87 10.77 -9.04 -5.59
N ARG A 88 9.47 -9.07 -5.28
CA ARG A 88 8.92 -9.89 -4.18
C ARG A 88 7.46 -10.33 -4.41
N PRO A 89 7.14 -11.62 -4.29
CA PRO A 89 5.86 -12.03 -3.72
C PRO A 89 5.90 -11.76 -2.21
N VAL A 90 5.07 -10.86 -1.67
CA VAL A 90 5.15 -10.42 -0.26
C VAL A 90 4.46 -11.39 0.72
N LEU A 91 4.06 -12.60 0.29
CA LEU A 91 3.50 -13.61 1.19
C LEU A 91 4.36 -14.87 1.24
N ALA A 92 4.93 -15.12 2.41
CA ALA A 92 5.74 -16.29 2.74
C ALA A 92 4.93 -17.59 2.97
N SER A 93 3.61 -17.62 2.72
CA SER A 93 2.78 -18.74 3.19
C SER A 93 1.77 -19.32 2.19
N THR A 94 1.74 -18.88 0.94
CA THR A 94 1.05 -19.65 -0.11
C THR A 94 1.97 -19.86 -1.30
N PRO A 95 2.54 -21.08 -1.47
CA PRO A 95 3.08 -21.46 -2.75
C PRO A 95 1.89 -21.49 -3.70
N ARG A 96 1.78 -20.46 -4.54
CA ARG A 96 0.92 -20.50 -5.71
C ARG A 96 1.32 -21.77 -6.46
N ALA A 97 0.41 -22.75 -6.51
CA ALA A 97 0.72 -24.08 -7.04
C ALA A 97 1.34 -23.94 -8.45
N GLY A 98 2.65 -24.20 -8.57
CA GLY A 98 3.40 -24.21 -9.83
C GLY A 98 4.47 -23.14 -10.04
N ARG A 99 4.80 -22.27 -9.07
CA ARG A 99 5.61 -21.04 -9.33
C ARG A 99 7.09 -21.04 -8.89
N ASN A 100 7.82 -22.15 -9.04
CA ASN A 100 9.27 -22.16 -8.79
C ASN A 100 10.11 -21.46 -9.89
N THR A 101 9.52 -21.09 -11.05
CA THR A 101 10.24 -20.43 -12.15
C THR A 101 10.08 -18.90 -12.17
N ALA A 102 8.95 -18.36 -11.70
CA ALA A 102 8.65 -16.92 -11.69
C ALA A 102 9.49 -16.10 -10.70
N VAL A 103 10.29 -16.76 -9.86
CA VAL A 103 11.29 -16.10 -8.98
C VAL A 103 12.49 -15.58 -9.80
N HIS A 104 12.65 -16.03 -11.06
CA HIS A 104 13.84 -15.74 -11.88
C HIS A 104 13.61 -14.87 -13.12
N ASP A 105 12.36 -14.51 -13.48
CA ASP A 105 12.07 -13.66 -14.64
C ASP A 105 11.18 -12.47 -14.27
N ILE A 106 11.77 -11.27 -14.26
CA ILE A 106 11.11 -10.00 -13.93
C ILE A 106 9.94 -9.74 -14.88
N VAL A 107 10.08 -10.10 -16.17
CA VAL A 107 9.06 -9.83 -17.18
C VAL A 107 7.82 -10.68 -16.92
N GLU A 108 8.00 -11.96 -16.57
CA GLU A 108 6.88 -12.84 -16.22
C GLU A 108 6.08 -12.32 -15.02
N ASN A 109 6.77 -11.76 -14.02
CA ASN A 109 6.09 -11.14 -12.87
C ASN A 109 5.32 -9.88 -13.29
N GLN A 110 5.87 -9.07 -14.19
CA GLN A 110 5.23 -7.84 -14.66
C GLN A 110 3.99 -8.11 -15.53
N LEU A 111 3.92 -9.24 -16.24
CA LEU A 111 2.77 -9.59 -17.09
C LEU A 111 1.44 -9.65 -16.33
N CYS A 112 1.45 -9.85 -15.01
CA CYS A 112 0.23 -9.81 -14.19
C CYS A 112 -0.46 -8.43 -14.18
N LEU A 113 0.22 -7.36 -14.63
CA LEU A 113 -0.36 -6.02 -14.75
C LEU A 113 -1.40 -5.93 -15.89
N ILE A 114 -1.28 -6.75 -16.93
CA ILE A 114 -2.14 -6.70 -18.10
C ILE A 114 -3.43 -7.50 -17.84
N PRO A 115 -4.62 -6.87 -17.97
CA PRO A 115 -5.90 -7.58 -17.92
C PRO A 115 -6.02 -8.64 -19.00
N SER A 116 -6.52 -9.83 -18.63
CA SER A 116 -6.90 -10.85 -19.59
C SER A 116 -8.04 -10.33 -20.49
N ARG A 117 -7.83 -10.30 -21.81
CA ARG A 117 -8.87 -9.91 -22.79
C ARG A 117 -10.04 -10.89 -22.84
N ASN A 118 -9.79 -12.16 -22.48
CA ASN A 118 -10.81 -13.19 -22.42
C ASN A 118 -10.69 -13.98 -21.11
N PRO A 119 -11.59 -13.78 -20.13
CA PRO A 119 -11.53 -14.49 -18.86
C PRO A 119 -11.71 -16.01 -18.99
N GLN A 120 -12.25 -16.50 -20.11
CA GLN A 120 -12.38 -17.94 -20.37
C GLN A 120 -11.12 -18.58 -20.96
N ILE A 121 -10.19 -17.78 -21.50
CA ILE A 121 -8.89 -18.23 -22.02
C ILE A 121 -7.79 -17.78 -21.06
N SER A 122 -8.08 -17.68 -19.75
CA SER A 122 -6.99 -17.57 -18.78
C SER A 122 -6.28 -18.92 -18.78
N THR A 123 -5.25 -19.06 -19.59
CA THR A 123 -4.28 -20.12 -19.40
C THR A 123 -3.82 -20.02 -17.95
N LYS A 124 -3.64 -21.16 -17.30
CA LYS A 124 -3.35 -21.35 -15.87
C LYS A 124 -2.07 -20.62 -15.38
N VAL A 125 -1.42 -19.85 -16.25
CA VAL A 125 -0.03 -19.40 -16.15
C VAL A 125 0.08 -18.05 -15.43
N MET A 126 -0.86 -17.10 -15.59
CA MET A 126 -0.74 -15.77 -14.93
C MET A 126 -2.09 -15.17 -14.60
N ALA A 127 -2.52 -15.18 -13.33
CA ALA A 127 -3.70 -14.39 -12.94
C ALA A 127 -3.30 -12.91 -12.83
N THR A 128 -4.04 -12.05 -13.54
CA THR A 128 -3.93 -10.59 -13.48
C THR A 128 -4.19 -10.08 -12.07
N VAL A 129 -3.50 -9.02 -11.65
CA VAL A 129 -3.82 -8.32 -10.39
C VAL A 129 -5.08 -7.45 -10.48
N ASP A 130 -5.80 -7.36 -9.37
CA ASP A 130 -7.05 -6.60 -9.28
C ASP A 130 -6.81 -5.10 -9.22
N ARG A 131 -5.82 -4.66 -8.43
CA ARG A 131 -5.47 -3.25 -8.20
C ARG A 131 -3.98 -3.01 -8.40
N VAL A 132 -3.63 -1.80 -8.83
CA VAL A 132 -2.24 -1.38 -8.96
C VAL A 132 -2.03 -0.04 -8.28
N ILE A 133 -1.03 0.06 -7.42
CA ILE A 133 -0.53 1.32 -6.88
C ILE A 133 0.62 1.78 -7.77
N VAL A 134 0.57 3.01 -8.28
CA VAL A 134 1.71 3.62 -8.99
C VAL A 134 2.28 4.77 -8.18
N CYS A 135 3.55 4.66 -7.83
CA CYS A 135 4.28 5.63 -7.01
C CYS A 135 5.09 6.57 -7.91
N GLY A 136 4.50 7.72 -8.21
CA GLY A 136 5.15 8.84 -8.88
C GLY A 136 6.26 9.43 -8.05
N SER A 137 7.37 9.75 -8.70
CA SER A 137 8.54 10.35 -8.08
C SER A 137 9.35 11.15 -9.10
N GLU A 138 10.34 11.90 -8.63
CA GLU A 138 11.23 12.68 -9.49
C GLU A 138 11.95 11.77 -10.49
N VAL A 139 12.47 10.63 -10.02
CA VAL A 139 13.17 9.66 -10.87
C VAL A 139 12.23 9.08 -11.92
N LEU A 140 11.03 8.66 -11.52
CA LEU A 140 10.07 8.08 -12.46
C LEU A 140 9.69 9.09 -13.55
N ARG A 141 9.47 10.35 -13.18
CA ARG A 141 9.23 11.43 -14.16
C ARG A 141 10.38 11.50 -15.16
N ARG A 142 11.62 11.58 -14.69
CA ARG A 142 12.78 11.69 -15.60
C ARG A 142 12.96 10.48 -16.51
N TYR A 143 12.60 9.28 -16.06
CA TYR A 143 12.60 8.09 -16.92
C TYR A 143 11.52 8.22 -18.01
N CYS A 144 10.29 8.58 -17.63
CA CYS A 144 9.16 8.67 -18.56
C CYS A 144 9.25 9.82 -19.57
N THR A 145 10.00 10.90 -19.28
CA THR A 145 10.12 12.06 -20.18
C THR A 145 11.22 11.92 -21.24
N SER A 146 11.91 10.78 -21.31
CA SER A 146 12.94 10.54 -22.32
C SER A 146 12.35 10.14 -23.68
N GLU A 147 13.07 10.46 -24.77
CA GLU A 147 12.73 9.99 -26.12
C GLU A 147 12.78 8.46 -26.20
N PHE A 148 13.77 7.85 -25.52
CA PHE A 148 13.87 6.40 -25.36
C PHE A 148 12.60 5.81 -24.74
N ALA A 149 12.11 6.35 -23.62
CA ALA A 149 10.92 5.83 -22.96
C ALA A 149 9.68 5.92 -23.86
N THR A 150 9.51 7.02 -24.59
CA THR A 150 8.40 7.19 -25.53
C THR A 150 8.43 6.10 -26.62
N THR A 151 9.60 5.87 -27.22
CA THR A 151 9.80 4.84 -28.26
C THR A 151 9.61 3.43 -27.70
N TYR A 152 10.18 3.15 -26.54
CA TYR A 152 10.11 1.84 -25.89
C TYR A 152 8.69 1.49 -25.46
N ILE A 153 7.97 2.41 -24.80
CA ILE A 153 6.57 2.21 -24.40
C ILE A 153 5.70 1.93 -25.63
N GLY A 154 5.89 2.69 -26.72
CA GLY A 154 5.18 2.45 -27.98
C GLY A 154 5.47 1.06 -28.57
N ALA A 155 6.71 0.59 -28.50
CA ALA A 155 7.08 -0.76 -28.94
C ALA A 155 6.40 -1.86 -28.10
N VAL A 156 6.27 -1.65 -26.78
CA VAL A 156 5.53 -2.57 -25.89
C VAL A 156 4.04 -2.60 -26.22
N GLU A 157 3.43 -1.44 -26.47
CA GLU A 157 2.01 -1.35 -26.86
C GLU A 157 1.75 -2.08 -28.19
N ALA A 158 2.56 -1.82 -29.21
CA ALA A 158 2.48 -2.50 -30.50
C ALA A 158 2.64 -4.03 -30.34
N CYS A 159 3.57 -4.47 -29.48
CA CYS A 159 3.76 -5.89 -29.19
C CYS A 159 2.50 -6.54 -28.59
N HIS A 160 1.72 -5.81 -27.80
CA HIS A 160 0.45 -6.29 -27.22
C HIS A 160 -0.73 -6.25 -28.20
N GLU A 161 -0.77 -5.27 -29.11
CA GLU A 161 -1.87 -5.12 -30.07
C GLU A 161 -1.97 -6.28 -31.06
N ASP A 162 -0.85 -6.91 -31.40
CA ASP A 162 -0.80 -8.06 -32.31
C ASP A 162 -1.54 -9.32 -31.79
N CYS A 163 -2.00 -9.34 -30.53
CA CYS A 163 -2.88 -10.36 -29.93
C CYS A 163 -2.48 -11.84 -30.18
N THR A 164 -1.18 -12.11 -30.28
CA THR A 164 -0.65 -13.45 -30.54
C THR A 164 -0.46 -14.23 -29.22
N PRO A 165 -0.67 -15.56 -29.21
CA PRO A 165 -0.35 -16.41 -28.06
C PRO A 165 1.11 -16.30 -27.58
N ASP A 166 2.02 -15.91 -28.49
CA ASP A 166 3.46 -15.76 -28.22
C ASP A 166 3.84 -14.43 -27.55
N PHE A 167 2.85 -13.62 -27.14
CA PHE A 167 3.08 -12.32 -26.52
C PHE A 167 4.10 -12.35 -25.36
N PRO A 168 4.04 -13.28 -24.38
CA PRO A 168 5.03 -13.36 -23.31
C PRO A 168 6.48 -13.52 -23.81
N LEU A 169 6.69 -14.39 -24.81
CA LEU A 169 8.01 -14.65 -25.39
C LEU A 169 8.51 -13.43 -26.18
N ARG A 170 7.64 -12.78 -26.95
CA ARG A 170 7.97 -11.55 -27.67
C ARG A 170 8.33 -10.42 -26.72
N MET A 171 7.60 -10.27 -25.62
CA MET A 171 7.88 -9.29 -24.60
C MET A 171 9.24 -9.53 -23.95
N LYS A 172 9.56 -10.77 -23.60
CA LYS A 172 10.88 -11.14 -23.09
C LYS A 172 11.99 -10.75 -24.07
N ASN A 173 11.86 -11.12 -25.34
CA ASN A 173 12.82 -10.76 -26.38
C ASN A 173 12.95 -9.25 -26.59
N LEU A 174 11.85 -8.49 -26.45
CA LEU A 174 11.87 -7.03 -26.55
C LEU A 174 12.63 -6.42 -25.36
N VAL A 175 12.35 -6.87 -24.13
CA VAL A 175 13.05 -6.41 -22.92
C VAL A 175 14.53 -6.76 -22.99
N ASP A 176 14.89 -7.99 -23.37
CA ASP A 176 16.29 -8.45 -23.46
C ASP A 176 17.08 -7.65 -24.50
N LYS A 177 16.47 -7.25 -25.62
CA LYS A 177 17.10 -6.38 -26.62
C LYS A 177 17.41 -4.99 -26.09
N GLN A 178 16.61 -4.50 -25.15
CA GLN A 178 16.71 -3.13 -24.63
C GLN A 178 17.43 -3.07 -23.28
N SER A 179 17.68 -4.20 -22.62
CA SER A 179 18.22 -4.26 -21.25
C SER A 179 19.58 -3.60 -21.09
N ASN A 180 20.37 -3.54 -22.17
CA ASN A 180 21.71 -2.93 -22.19
C ASN A 180 21.69 -1.44 -22.57
N HIS A 181 20.52 -0.87 -22.89
CA HIS A 181 20.41 0.54 -23.21
C HIS A 181 20.55 1.38 -21.93
N ALA A 182 21.34 2.46 -21.97
CA ALA A 182 21.67 3.26 -20.78
C ALA A 182 20.45 3.90 -20.11
N GLU A 183 19.39 4.17 -20.88
CA GLU A 183 18.13 4.74 -20.39
C GLU A 183 17.06 3.69 -20.07
N PHE A 184 17.37 2.41 -20.25
CA PHE A 184 16.41 1.34 -19.96
C PHE A 184 16.29 1.11 -18.46
N HIS A 185 15.03 1.07 -18.00
CA HIS A 185 14.68 0.72 -16.63
C HIS A 185 13.42 -0.16 -16.66
N HIS A 186 13.42 -1.25 -15.89
CA HIS A 186 12.29 -2.21 -15.83
C HIS A 186 10.94 -1.56 -15.52
N VAL A 187 10.93 -0.46 -14.76
CA VAL A 187 9.72 0.31 -14.47
C VAL A 187 9.06 0.85 -15.74
N LEU A 188 9.80 1.11 -16.82
CA LEU A 188 9.22 1.54 -18.10
C LEU A 188 8.33 0.46 -18.72
N THR A 189 8.66 -0.82 -18.54
CA THR A 189 7.80 -1.94 -18.96
C THR A 189 6.49 -1.94 -18.15
N GLU A 190 6.57 -1.69 -16.85
CA GLU A 190 5.38 -1.60 -15.97
C GLU A 190 4.50 -0.41 -16.35
N ILE A 191 5.10 0.75 -16.63
CA ILE A 191 4.41 1.94 -17.13
C ILE A 191 3.69 1.66 -18.46
N ALA A 192 4.34 0.95 -19.39
CA ALA A 192 3.69 0.53 -20.62
C ALA A 192 2.51 -0.41 -20.36
N PHE A 193 2.66 -1.38 -19.45
CA PHE A 193 1.57 -2.28 -19.06
C PHE A 193 0.41 -1.55 -18.38
N LEU A 194 0.68 -0.50 -17.59
CA LEU A 194 -0.35 0.36 -17.02
C LEU A 194 -1.09 1.16 -18.08
N LYS A 195 -0.39 1.63 -19.12
CA LYS A 195 -1.00 2.29 -20.27
C LYS A 195 -1.94 1.35 -21.04
N ILE A 196 -1.50 0.12 -21.30
CA ILE A 196 -2.33 -0.95 -21.87
C ILE A 196 -3.53 -1.28 -20.96
N ARG A 197 -3.31 -1.42 -19.66
CA ARG A 197 -4.37 -1.69 -18.68
C ARG A 197 -5.45 -0.59 -18.70
N SER A 198 -5.02 0.67 -18.80
CA SER A 198 -5.91 1.82 -18.91
C SER A 198 -6.73 1.78 -20.20
N SER A 199 -6.10 1.50 -21.35
CA SER A 199 -6.79 1.42 -22.65
C SER A 199 -7.78 0.25 -22.72
N LEU A 200 -7.56 -0.81 -21.95
CA LEU A 200 -8.51 -1.92 -21.76
C LEU A 200 -9.65 -1.62 -20.76
N GLY A 201 -9.85 -0.35 -20.38
CA GLY A 201 -10.95 0.09 -19.51
C GLY A 201 -10.76 -0.24 -18.03
N LYS A 202 -9.56 -0.66 -17.60
CA LYS A 202 -9.25 -0.96 -16.19
C LYS A 202 -8.57 0.18 -15.46
N GLN A 203 -8.68 1.41 -15.95
CA GLN A 203 -8.03 2.58 -15.36
C GLN A 203 -8.37 2.82 -13.88
N LEU A 204 -9.62 2.63 -13.47
CA LEU A 204 -10.04 2.82 -12.06
C LEU A 204 -9.40 1.85 -11.07
N SER A 205 -8.73 0.80 -11.57
CA SER A 205 -7.92 -0.10 -10.76
C SER A 205 -6.52 0.43 -10.45
N ILE A 206 -6.10 1.53 -11.10
CA ILE A 206 -4.82 2.19 -10.87
C ILE A 206 -5.02 3.27 -9.80
N ILE A 207 -4.18 3.25 -8.77
CA ILE A 207 -4.19 4.19 -7.65
C ILE A 207 -2.88 4.99 -7.70
N PRO A 208 -2.92 6.24 -8.18
CA PRO A 208 -1.73 7.08 -8.26
C PRO A 208 -1.40 7.72 -6.91
N ILE A 209 -0.13 7.62 -6.53
CA ILE A 209 0.48 8.30 -5.37
C ILE A 209 1.67 9.12 -5.88
N SER A 210 1.73 10.41 -5.57
CA SER A 210 2.89 11.23 -5.92
C SER A 210 3.73 11.54 -4.69
N PHE A 211 4.94 10.99 -4.65
CA PHE A 211 6.02 11.41 -3.74
C PHE A 211 6.87 12.53 -4.33
N ASP A 212 6.59 12.95 -5.55
CA ASP A 212 7.22 14.10 -6.16
C ASP A 212 6.61 15.39 -5.60
N THR A 213 7.43 16.14 -4.87
CA THR A 213 7.05 17.39 -4.22
C THR A 213 7.51 18.61 -5.01
N LEU A 214 8.24 18.41 -6.10
CA LEU A 214 8.86 19.48 -6.88
C LEU A 214 7.93 20.06 -7.94
N THR A 215 6.86 19.33 -8.29
CA THR A 215 5.91 19.76 -9.32
C THR A 215 4.47 19.57 -8.90
N ASP A 216 3.64 20.58 -9.15
CA ASP A 216 2.18 20.48 -9.04
C ASP A 216 1.54 19.75 -10.25
N ASP A 217 2.37 19.15 -11.12
CA ASP A 217 1.95 18.39 -12.31
C ASP A 217 1.15 17.11 -11.96
N ARG A 218 1.09 16.71 -10.68
CA ARG A 218 0.29 15.56 -10.21
C ARG A 218 0.44 14.31 -11.08
N MET A 219 1.67 14.00 -11.50
CA MET A 219 2.00 12.87 -12.38
C MET A 219 1.46 13.00 -13.82
N GLY A 220 1.31 14.23 -14.35
CA GLY A 220 0.88 14.51 -15.71
C GLY A 220 1.77 13.90 -16.79
N TYR A 221 3.03 13.61 -16.48
CA TYR A 221 3.93 12.81 -17.33
C TYR A 221 3.45 11.36 -17.58
N LEU A 222 2.45 10.85 -16.84
CA LEU A 222 1.83 9.55 -17.07
C LEU A 222 0.51 9.72 -17.82
N SER A 223 0.56 9.67 -19.15
CA SER A 223 -0.58 9.95 -20.03
C SER A 223 -1.80 9.03 -19.85
N PHE A 224 -1.64 7.90 -19.18
CA PHE A 224 -2.74 6.96 -18.92
C PHE A 224 -3.58 7.33 -17.69
N LEU A 225 -3.15 8.31 -16.89
CA LEU A 225 -3.94 8.89 -15.81
C LEU A 225 -4.84 9.98 -16.38
N HIS A 226 -6.13 9.98 -16.04
CA HIS A 226 -7.03 11.07 -16.42
C HIS A 226 -6.88 12.26 -15.48
N SER A 227 -7.14 13.46 -16.00
CA SER A 227 -7.19 14.71 -15.21
C SER A 227 -8.20 14.67 -14.07
N THR A 228 -9.21 13.81 -14.15
CA THR A 228 -10.23 13.59 -13.11
C THR A 228 -9.82 12.57 -12.04
N GLN A 229 -8.71 11.86 -12.23
CA GLN A 229 -8.26 10.84 -11.29
C GLN A 229 -7.61 11.49 -10.06
N LEU A 230 -8.11 11.15 -8.87
CA LEU A 230 -7.54 11.64 -7.62
C LEU A 230 -6.17 11.03 -7.36
N VAL A 231 -5.12 11.86 -7.48
CA VAL A 231 -3.73 11.54 -7.10
C VAL A 231 -3.52 11.82 -5.62
N ILE A 232 -3.06 10.82 -4.89
CA ILE A 232 -2.80 10.96 -3.45
C ILE A 232 -1.41 11.54 -3.27
N GLN A 233 -1.32 12.69 -2.60
CA GLN A 233 -0.06 13.30 -2.20
C GLN A 233 0.06 13.23 -0.67
N PRO A 234 0.99 12.43 -0.11
CA PRO A 234 1.35 12.58 1.29
C PRO A 234 1.91 13.99 1.50
N LYS A 235 1.58 14.65 2.62
CA LYS A 235 2.06 16.00 2.88
C LYS A 235 3.57 15.96 3.17
N PRO A 236 4.44 16.62 2.40
CA PRO A 236 5.84 16.80 2.79
C PRO A 236 6.00 18.01 3.73
N PRO A 237 6.99 18.03 4.64
CA PRO A 237 7.77 16.89 5.14
C PRO A 237 7.01 16.18 6.26
N GLY A 238 6.24 15.15 5.93
CA GLY A 238 5.29 14.53 6.87
C GLY A 238 5.83 13.38 7.71
N GLY A 239 7.10 12.99 7.53
CA GLY A 239 7.72 11.86 8.24
C GLY A 239 6.93 10.55 8.14
N GLU A 240 7.18 9.64 9.08
CA GLU A 240 6.45 8.36 9.20
C GLU A 240 4.94 8.57 9.47
N GLU A 241 4.56 9.65 10.14
CA GLU A 241 3.16 9.93 10.47
C GLU A 241 2.29 10.16 9.22
N SER A 242 2.79 10.95 8.26
CA SER A 242 2.09 11.12 6.98
C SER A 242 2.03 9.81 6.20
N LEU A 243 3.01 8.92 6.38
CA LEU A 243 3.01 7.63 5.72
C LEU A 243 1.95 6.69 6.33
N ARG A 244 1.79 6.67 7.66
CA ARG A 244 0.73 5.89 8.33
C ARG A 244 -0.66 6.35 7.91
N LYS A 245 -0.86 7.66 7.79
CA LYS A 245 -2.09 8.25 7.22
C LYS A 245 -2.30 7.85 5.76
N LEU A 246 -1.22 7.79 4.97
CA LEU A 246 -1.27 7.30 3.59
C LEU A 246 -1.69 5.83 3.53
N PHE A 247 -1.14 4.98 4.40
CA PHE A 247 -1.53 3.57 4.49
C PHE A 247 -3.04 3.40 4.67
N PHE A 248 -3.64 4.03 5.68
CA PHE A 248 -5.10 3.93 5.90
C PHE A 248 -5.92 4.41 4.70
N LYS A 249 -5.51 5.51 4.06
CA LYS A 249 -6.16 6.01 2.83
C LYS A 249 -6.06 5.02 1.68
N LEU A 250 -4.93 4.34 1.53
CA LEU A 250 -4.75 3.34 0.49
C LEU A 250 -5.60 2.11 0.74
N VAL A 251 -5.61 1.60 1.98
CA VAL A 251 -6.43 0.45 2.34
C VAL A 251 -7.92 0.76 2.06
N LEU A 252 -8.43 1.91 2.50
CA LEU A 252 -9.82 2.32 2.18
C LEU A 252 -10.11 2.45 0.68
N ARG A 253 -9.10 2.68 -0.15
CA ARG A 253 -9.27 2.81 -1.61
C ARG A 253 -9.12 1.48 -2.35
N LEU A 254 -8.34 0.57 -1.80
CA LEU A 254 -8.08 -0.74 -2.37
C LEU A 254 -9.26 -1.69 -2.13
N TYR A 255 -9.78 -1.70 -0.91
CA TYR A 255 -10.82 -2.61 -0.45
C TYR A 255 -12.16 -1.87 -0.48
N SER A 256 -12.85 -1.88 -1.63
CA SER A 256 -14.12 -1.16 -1.84
C SER A 256 -15.18 -1.42 -0.76
N SER A 257 -16.08 -0.44 -0.56
CA SER A 257 -17.20 -0.50 0.40
C SER A 257 -18.29 -1.55 0.11
N GLU A 258 -18.14 -2.38 -0.94
CA GLU A 258 -19.10 -3.46 -1.23
C GLU A 258 -19.18 -4.47 -0.07
N HIS A 259 -18.12 -4.55 0.74
CA HIS A 259 -18.12 -5.19 2.05
C HIS A 259 -18.02 -4.13 3.15
N ASN A 260 -19.16 -3.48 3.46
CA ASN A 260 -19.28 -2.37 4.42
C ASN A 260 -18.49 -2.57 5.73
N ASP A 261 -18.37 -3.81 6.20
CA ASP A 261 -17.70 -4.16 7.45
C ASP A 261 -16.19 -3.81 7.42
N GLN A 262 -15.48 -4.02 6.31
CA GLN A 262 -14.03 -3.79 6.22
C GLN A 262 -13.70 -2.30 6.36
N HIS A 263 -14.45 -1.44 5.68
CA HIS A 263 -14.31 0.02 5.76
C HIS A 263 -14.53 0.55 7.18
N GLU A 264 -15.53 0.00 7.88
CA GLU A 264 -15.82 0.39 9.26
C GLU A 264 -14.64 0.05 10.19
N TYR A 265 -14.08 -1.17 10.08
CA TYR A 265 -12.90 -1.56 10.86
C TYR A 265 -11.71 -0.66 10.57
N ILE A 266 -11.37 -0.43 9.30
CA ILE A 266 -10.22 0.40 8.92
C ILE A 266 -10.38 1.83 9.43
N THR A 267 -11.60 2.38 9.35
CA THR A 267 -11.91 3.73 9.85
C THR A 267 -11.70 3.80 11.36
N GLN A 268 -12.18 2.81 12.11
CA GLN A 268 -11.98 2.74 13.56
C GLN A 268 -10.49 2.64 13.94
N TYR A 269 -9.71 1.80 13.24
CA TYR A 269 -8.26 1.73 13.44
C TYR A 269 -7.56 3.07 13.16
N SER A 270 -7.96 3.76 12.09
CA SER A 270 -7.42 5.07 11.72
C SER A 270 -7.77 6.15 12.75
N GLU A 271 -9.01 6.17 13.24
CA GLU A 271 -9.48 7.09 14.29
C GLU A 271 -8.77 6.83 15.61
N TRP A 272 -8.63 5.56 16.00
CA TRP A 272 -7.90 5.17 17.19
C TRP A 272 -6.44 5.62 17.14
N TYR A 273 -5.74 5.34 16.04
CA TYR A 273 -4.38 5.79 15.84
C TYR A 273 -4.27 7.31 15.93
N SER A 274 -5.22 8.04 15.33
CA SER A 274 -5.27 9.51 15.37
C SER A 274 -5.52 10.05 16.78
N SER A 275 -6.41 9.40 17.55
CA SER A 275 -6.69 9.73 18.96
C SER A 275 -5.44 9.56 19.82
N PHE A 276 -4.76 8.42 19.67
CA PHE A 276 -3.51 8.11 20.36
C PHE A 276 -2.42 9.13 20.03
N SER A 277 -2.16 9.40 18.75
CA SER A 277 -1.16 10.38 18.33
C SER A 277 -1.45 11.78 18.87
N ARG A 278 -2.72 12.21 18.87
CA ARG A 278 -3.12 13.51 19.42
C ARG A 278 -2.92 13.60 20.94
N ARG A 279 -3.24 12.53 21.69
CA ARG A 279 -2.98 12.49 23.15
C ARG A 279 -1.49 12.53 23.46
N LEU A 280 -0.68 11.80 22.69
CA LEU A 280 0.77 11.87 22.80
C LEU A 280 1.29 13.28 22.51
N GLU A 281 0.66 14.08 21.64
CA GLU A 281 1.12 15.45 21.36
C GLU A 281 0.64 16.48 22.39
N ALA A 282 -0.51 16.25 23.02
CA ALA A 282 -1.14 17.19 23.94
C ALA A 282 -0.56 17.15 25.36
N GLU A 283 0.11 16.06 25.74
CA GLU A 283 0.63 15.90 27.09
C GLU A 283 1.94 16.69 27.26
N ALA A 284 1.92 17.71 28.12
CA ALA A 284 3.03 18.68 28.23
C ALA A 284 4.28 18.13 28.97
N ALA A 285 4.12 17.06 29.75
CA ALA A 285 5.18 16.42 30.54
C ALA A 285 5.21 14.92 30.24
N ILE A 286 5.49 14.55 29.00
CA ILE A 286 5.61 13.15 28.64
C ILE A 286 6.89 12.62 29.26
N ASN A 287 6.72 11.67 30.18
CA ASN A 287 7.76 10.76 30.61
C ASN A 287 7.40 9.35 30.09
N ARG A 288 8.32 8.40 30.22
CA ARG A 288 8.12 7.03 29.73
C ARG A 288 6.90 6.33 30.34
N GLU A 289 6.61 6.60 31.61
CA GLU A 289 5.46 6.04 32.33
C GLU A 289 4.13 6.58 31.76
N ASN A 290 4.07 7.88 31.44
CA ASN A 290 2.91 8.49 30.79
C ASN A 290 2.65 7.89 29.40
N ILE A 291 3.70 7.59 28.63
CA ILE A 291 3.55 6.90 27.32
C ILE A 291 2.93 5.52 27.50
N GLU A 292 3.38 4.74 28.47
CA GLU A 292 2.83 3.41 28.74
C GLU A 292 1.38 3.46 29.21
N ILE A 293 1.05 4.41 30.09
CA ILE A 293 -0.33 4.64 30.54
C ILE A 293 -1.24 5.00 29.36
N ILE A 294 -0.83 5.98 28.52
CA ILE A 294 -1.61 6.38 27.34
C ILE A 294 -1.78 5.20 26.38
N THR A 295 -0.71 4.42 26.15
CA THR A 295 -0.75 3.25 25.27
C THR A 295 -1.74 2.20 25.77
N ASN A 296 -1.70 1.86 27.06
CA ASN A 296 -2.57 0.85 27.66
C ASN A 296 -4.03 1.31 27.73
N ASP A 297 -4.28 2.58 28.05
CA ASP A 297 -5.63 3.15 28.10
C ASP A 297 -6.27 3.17 26.70
N GLU A 298 -5.56 3.70 25.70
CA GLU A 298 -6.07 3.72 24.32
C GLU A 298 -6.23 2.29 23.77
N ARG A 299 -5.35 1.34 24.11
CA ARG A 299 -5.53 -0.07 23.76
C ARG A 299 -6.79 -0.67 24.37
N THR A 300 -7.01 -0.46 25.67
CA THR A 300 -8.19 -0.99 26.38
C THR A 300 -9.47 -0.42 25.78
N LYS A 301 -9.51 0.88 25.48
CA LYS A 301 -10.66 1.52 24.79
C LYS A 301 -10.92 0.89 23.43
N PHE A 302 -9.86 0.66 22.67
CA PHE A 302 -9.94 0.07 21.34
C PHE A 302 -10.46 -1.38 21.38
N GLU A 303 -9.88 -2.22 22.23
CA GLU A 303 -10.31 -3.61 22.41
C GLU A 303 -11.79 -3.68 22.82
N ASN A 304 -12.21 -2.86 23.78
CA ASN A 304 -13.62 -2.74 24.17
C ASN A 304 -14.54 -2.26 23.03
N SER A 305 -14.05 -1.41 22.13
CA SER A 305 -14.79 -0.98 20.94
C SER A 305 -14.95 -2.12 19.94
N MET A 306 -13.86 -2.83 19.67
CA MET A 306 -13.82 -3.95 18.74
C MET A 306 -14.70 -5.12 19.21
N ASP A 307 -14.66 -5.47 20.49
CA ASP A 307 -15.49 -6.54 21.04
C ASP A 307 -16.98 -6.20 20.96
N ARG A 308 -17.36 -4.95 21.22
CA ARG A 308 -18.74 -4.48 21.05
C ARG A 308 -19.20 -4.59 19.60
N ASN A 309 -18.35 -4.25 18.64
CA ASN A 309 -18.67 -4.33 17.22
C ASN A 309 -18.74 -5.78 16.73
N ARG A 310 -17.82 -6.65 17.16
CA ARG A 310 -17.87 -8.09 16.88
C ARG A 310 -19.16 -8.71 17.39
N LEU A 311 -19.58 -8.37 18.61
CA LEU A 311 -20.85 -8.81 19.20
C LEU A 311 -22.05 -8.28 18.41
N ARG A 312 -22.00 -7.04 17.91
CA ARG A 312 -23.05 -6.44 17.08
C ARG A 312 -23.18 -7.15 15.74
N SER A 313 -22.07 -7.42 15.04
CA SER A 313 -22.06 -8.17 13.78
C SER A 313 -22.57 -9.59 13.96
N GLN A 314 -22.18 -10.28 15.04
CA GLN A 314 -22.70 -11.61 15.36
C GLN A 314 -24.21 -11.61 15.62
N ARG A 315 -24.74 -10.59 16.32
CA ARG A 315 -26.19 -10.44 16.53
C ARG A 315 -26.94 -10.17 15.23
N TYR A 316 -26.37 -9.36 14.33
CA TYR A 316 -26.96 -9.09 13.03
C TYR A 316 -27.02 -10.35 12.15
N ILE A 317 -25.94 -11.13 12.10
CA ILE A 317 -25.89 -12.41 11.36
C ILE A 317 -26.89 -13.41 11.91
N ARG A 318 -27.01 -13.54 13.25
CA ARG A 318 -28.02 -14.42 13.87
C ARG A 318 -29.43 -13.99 13.46
N LYS A 319 -29.73 -12.70 13.58
CA LYS A 319 -31.03 -12.15 13.19
C LYS A 319 -31.33 -12.37 11.70
N GLN A 320 -30.34 -12.25 10.81
CA GLN A 320 -30.50 -12.56 9.38
C GLN A 320 -30.76 -14.05 9.13
N LYS A 321 -30.08 -14.95 9.86
CA LYS A 321 -30.34 -16.40 9.79
C LYS A 321 -31.74 -16.76 10.29
N ASP A 322 -32.20 -16.12 11.37
CA ASP A 322 -33.53 -16.31 11.94
C ASP A 322 -34.63 -15.80 10.98
N ILE A 323 -34.39 -14.68 10.29
CA ILE A 323 -35.30 -14.13 9.27
C ILE A 323 -35.31 -14.99 7.99
N ALA A 324 -34.16 -15.55 7.60
CA ALA A 324 -34.04 -16.36 6.40
C ALA A 324 -34.56 -17.81 6.55
N GLY A 325 -34.92 -18.24 7.76
CA GLY A 325 -35.48 -19.58 8.01
C GLY A 325 -34.51 -20.73 7.68
N TRP A 326 -33.21 -20.54 7.86
CA TRP A 326 -32.22 -21.62 7.66
C TRP A 326 -32.18 -22.52 8.89
N ASP A 327 -33.13 -23.44 8.99
CA ASP A 327 -32.96 -24.65 9.80
C ASP A 327 -31.92 -25.54 9.12
N ILE A 328 -30.66 -25.47 9.58
CA ILE A 328 -29.70 -26.55 9.38
C ILE A 328 -30.00 -27.61 10.44
N ALA A 329 -31.13 -28.28 10.29
CA ALA A 329 -31.43 -29.54 10.94
C ALA A 329 -31.66 -30.57 9.83
N GLY A 330 -30.55 -31.13 9.33
CA GLY A 330 -30.56 -32.33 8.50
C GLY A 330 -29.96 -32.17 7.10
N MET A 331 -28.62 -32.20 7.00
CA MET A 331 -27.85 -32.94 5.99
C MET A 331 -26.52 -33.36 6.58
#